data_AF-A0A7C4XDU7-F1
#
_entry.id   AF-A0A7C4XDU7-F1
#
_cell.length_a   1.000
_cell.length_b   1.000
_cell.length_c   1.000
_cell.angle_alpha   90.00
_cell.angle_beta   90.00
_cell.angle_gamma   90.00
#
_symmetry.space_group_name_H-M   'P 1'
#
loop_
_entity.id
_entity.type
_entity.pdbx_description
1 polymer ?
#
loop_
_entity_poly.entity_id
_entity_poly.type
_entity_poly.pdbx_seq_one_letter_code
_entity_poly.pdbx_strand_id
1 'polypeptide(L)' 'MAKNIAVADDVYEMLSKEKREGESFSDVIRRWHRSKGSLMDFYGVWGDIPDEEFRKIEEAIYGLDRPLDEELRRRRRR' A
#
# COMPACT_ATOMS: atom_id res chain seq x y z
N MET A 1 -6.53 27.61 2.89
CA MET A 1 -7.55 27.98 3.89
C MET A 1 -7.98 26.74 4.64
N ALA A 2 -8.10 26.80 5.96
CA ALA A 2 -8.69 25.72 6.75
C ALA A 2 -10.22 25.80 6.68
N LYS A 3 -10.88 24.65 6.55
CA LYS A 3 -12.34 24.51 6.69
C LYS A 3 -12.59 23.51 7.81
N ASN A 4 -13.60 23.80 8.63
CA ASN A 4 -13.99 22.90 9.71
C ASN A 4 -15.04 21.91 9.19
N ILE A 5 -14.86 20.64 9.52
CA ILE A 5 -15.84 19.58 9.27
C ILE A 5 -16.18 18.92 10.60
N ALA A 6 -17.46 18.62 10.82
CA ALA A 6 -17.87 17.75 11.90
C ALA A 6 -17.75 16.30 11.44
N VAL A 7 -17.22 15.44 12.29
CA VAL A 7 -17.11 14.00 12.07
C VAL A 7 -17.67 13.28 13.29
N ALA A 8 -18.07 12.02 13.11
CA ALA A 8 -18.43 11.17 14.24
C ALA A 8 -17.19 10.86 15.11
N ASP A 9 -17.42 10.56 16.39
CA ASP A 9 -16.35 10.37 17.37
C ASP A 9 -15.43 9.20 16.99
N ASP A 10 -16.00 8.12 16.46
CA ASP A 10 -15.27 6.95 15.97
C ASP A 10 -14.32 7.32 14.81
N VAL A 11 -14.77 8.15 13.87
CA VAL A 11 -13.95 8.66 12.76
C VAL A 11 -12.81 9.53 13.29
N TYR A 12 -13.07 10.38 14.28
CA TYR A 12 -12.03 11.19 14.91
C TYR A 12 -10.97 10.32 15.58
N GLU A 13 -11.39 9.31 16.35
CA GLU A 13 -10.47 8.36 16.99
C GLU A 13 -9.62 7.60 15.96
N MET A 14 -10.21 7.16 14.85
CA MET A 14 -9.49 6.51 13.76
C MET A 14 -8.39 7.42 13.20
N LEU A 15 -8.74 8.68 12.90
CA LEU A 15 -7.79 9.67 12.41
C LEU A 15 -6.68 9.97 13.42
N SER A 16 -7.02 10.02 14.71
CA SER A 16 -6.06 10.30 15.79
C SER A 16 -5.05 9.16 15.98
N LYS A 17 -5.48 7.90 15.86
CA LYS A 17 -4.60 6.73 15.97
C LYS A 17 -3.60 6.65 14.81
N GLU A 18 -3.99 7.13 13.64
CA GLU A 18 -3.24 7.00 12.39
C GLU A 18 -2.33 8.18 12.09
N LYS A 19 -2.56 9.31 12.78
CA LYS A 19 -1.78 10.53 12.65
C LYS A 19 -0.36 10.33 13.19
N ARG A 20 0.63 10.62 12.35
CA ARG A 20 2.04 10.60 12.71
C ARG A 20 2.47 11.92 13.39
N GLU A 21 3.62 11.91 14.03
CA GLU A 21 4.20 13.11 14.62
C GLU A 21 4.42 14.20 13.56
N GLY A 22 3.97 15.43 13.84
CA GLY A 22 4.01 16.55 12.89
C GLY A 22 3.00 16.48 11.74
N GLU A 23 2.21 15.41 11.60
CA GLU A 23 1.21 15.25 10.53
C GLU A 23 -0.12 15.96 10.88
N SER A 24 -0.76 16.64 9.92
CA SER A 24 -2.13 17.16 10.11
C SER A 24 -3.19 16.11 9.78
N PHE A 25 -4.43 16.27 10.26
CA PHE A 25 -5.52 15.37 9.86
C PHE A 25 -5.78 15.39 8.34
N SER A 26 -5.55 16.54 7.69
CA SER A 26 -5.63 16.63 6.23
C SER A 26 -4.52 15.85 5.52
N ASP A 27 -3.36 15.67 6.15
CA ASP A 27 -2.28 14.85 5.61
C ASP A 27 -2.59 13.37 5.71
N VAL A 28 -3.17 12.93 6.84
CA VAL A 28 -3.66 11.55 7.03
C VAL A 28 -4.65 11.18 5.92
N ILE A 29 -5.67 12.02 5.70
CA ILE A 29 -6.69 11.79 4.66
C ILE A 29 -6.05 11.71 3.26
N ARG A 30 -5.11 12.62 2.95
CA ARG A 30 -4.40 12.61 1.66
C ARG A 30 -3.52 11.36 1.49
N ARG A 31 -2.83 10.94 2.56
CA ARG A 31 -1.99 9.73 2.56
C ARG A 31 -2.82 8.48 2.33
N TRP A 32 -3.98 8.35 2.97
CA TRP A 32 -4.92 7.26 2.72
C TRP A 32 -5.48 7.25 1.30
N HIS A 33 -5.77 8.42 0.75
CA HIS A 33 -6.19 8.51 -0.65
C HIS A 33 -5.05 8.10 -1.62
N ARG A 34 -3.80 8.39 -1.27
CA ARG A 34 -2.61 8.03 -2.06
C ARG A 34 -2.13 6.60 -1.86
N SER A 35 -2.42 5.97 -0.72
CA SER A 35 -1.91 4.61 -0.41
C SER A 35 -2.51 3.53 -1.31
N LYS A 36 -3.58 3.86 -2.05
CA LYS A 36 -4.02 3.11 -3.23
C LYS A 36 -3.33 3.67 -4.48
N GLY A 37 -1.99 3.56 -4.54
CA GLY A 37 -1.24 3.89 -5.75
C GLY A 37 -1.89 3.23 -6.96
N SER A 38 -1.85 3.91 -8.11
CA SER A 38 -2.43 3.34 -9.33
C SER A 38 -1.58 2.15 -9.75
N LEU A 39 -2.20 1.07 -10.24
CA LEU A 39 -1.44 0.01 -10.92
C LEU A 39 -0.64 0.58 -12.10
N MET A 40 -1.10 1.69 -12.68
CA MET A 40 -0.38 2.39 -13.74
C MET A 40 0.93 3.01 -13.27
N ASP A 41 1.10 3.28 -11.98
CA ASP A 41 2.36 3.80 -11.45
C ASP A 41 3.51 2.76 -11.58
N PHE A 42 3.17 1.50 -11.83
CA PHE A 42 4.12 0.40 -12.06
C PHE A 42 4.26 -0.01 -13.54
N TYR A 43 3.57 0.68 -14.45
CA TYR A 43 3.64 0.35 -15.87
C TYR A 43 5.06 0.58 -16.42
N GLY A 44 5.67 -0.46 -16.97
CA GLY A 44 6.99 -0.39 -17.59
C GLY A 44 8.18 -0.39 -16.61
N VAL A 45 7.94 -0.54 -15.30
CA VAL A 45 9.02 -0.61 -14.28
C VAL A 45 10.00 -1.76 -14.52
N TRP A 46 9.59 -2.78 -15.27
CA TRP A 46 10.43 -3.93 -15.66
C TRP A 46 10.86 -3.89 -17.13
N GLY A 47 10.69 -2.75 -17.82
CA GLY A 47 10.98 -2.63 -19.25
C GLY A 47 12.47 -2.68 -19.61
N ASP A 48 13.35 -2.46 -18.63
CA ASP A 48 14.81 -2.51 -18.75
C ASP A 48 15.42 -3.81 -18.21
N ILE A 49 14.60 -4.69 -17.62
CA ILE A 49 15.05 -5.97 -17.09
C ILE A 49 15.35 -6.92 -18.27
N PRO A 50 16.56 -7.52 -18.34
CA PRO A 50 16.87 -8.51 -19.37
C PRO A 50 15.99 -9.76 -19.25
N ASP A 51 15.65 -10.38 -20.38
CA ASP A 51 14.80 -11.58 -20.44
C ASP A 51 15.30 -12.72 -19.52
N GLU A 52 16.62 -12.89 -19.36
CA GLU A 52 17.19 -13.91 -18.48
C GLU A 52 16.90 -13.62 -17.00
N GLU A 53 16.96 -12.36 -16.59
CA GLU A 53 16.64 -11.94 -15.23
C GLU A 53 15.13 -12.01 -14.98
N PHE A 54 14.32 -11.66 -15.99
CA PHE A 54 12.88 -11.84 -15.95
C PHE A 54 12.49 -13.31 -15.76
N ARG A 55 13.14 -14.24 -16.48
CA ARG A 55 12.90 -15.70 -16.32
C ARG A 55 13.28 -16.19 -14.92
N LYS A 56 14.35 -15.68 -14.31
CA LYS A 56 14.71 -16.03 -12.92
C LYS A 56 13.66 -15.55 -11.92
N ILE A 57 13.09 -14.37 -12.15
CA ILE A 57 11.97 -13.84 -11.36
C ILE A 57 10.73 -14.70 -11.57
N GLU A 58 10.42 -15.06 -12.80
CA GLU A 58 9.30 -15.93 -13.16
C GLU A 58 9.41 -17.31 -12.50
N GLU A 59 10.58 -17.94 -12.60
CA GLU A 59 10.89 -19.21 -11.93
C GLU A 59 10.83 -19.10 -10.41
N ALA A 60 11.23 -17.97 -9.82
CA ALA A 60 11.10 -17.74 -8.38
C ALA A 60 9.62 -17.58 -7.96
N ILE A 61 8.80 -16.89 -8.78
CA ILE A 61 7.37 -16.68 -8.51
C ILE A 61 6.58 -17.98 -8.66
N TYR A 62 6.79 -18.73 -9.74
CA TYR A 62 6.08 -19.98 -10.01
C TYR A 62 6.71 -21.20 -9.30
N GLY A 63 8.00 -21.15 -8.98
CA GLY A 63 8.68 -22.12 -8.13
C GLY A 63 8.29 -22.02 -6.65
N LEU A 64 7.55 -20.97 -6.26
CA LEU A 64 6.90 -20.80 -4.95
C LEU A 64 5.53 -21.50 -4.87
N ASP A 65 5.29 -22.55 -5.66
CA ASP A 65 4.16 -23.46 -5.46
C ASP A 65 4.30 -24.19 -4.11
N ARG A 66 3.78 -23.58 -3.03
CA ARG A 66 2.72 -24.17 -2.15
C ARG A 66 2.37 -23.42 -0.85
N PRO A 67 3.01 -22.33 -0.39
CA PRO A 67 2.42 -21.58 0.72
C PRO A 67 2.54 -20.04 0.66
N LEU A 68 2.92 -19.42 -0.46
CA LEU A 68 3.04 -17.94 -0.50
C LEU A 68 1.68 -17.25 -0.27
N ASP A 69 0.60 -17.85 -0.76
CA ASP A 69 -0.77 -17.41 -0.56
C ASP A 69 -1.25 -17.57 0.90
N GLU A 70 -0.74 -18.54 1.67
CA GLU A 70 -0.95 -18.61 3.13
C GLU A 70 -0.10 -17.61 3.91
N GLU A 71 1.17 -17.44 3.53
CA GLU A 71 2.14 -16.54 4.16
C GLU A 71 1.75 -15.06 3.98
N LEU A 72 1.34 -14.68 2.76
CA LEU A 72 0.85 -13.34 2.43
C LEU A 72 -0.50 -13.05 3.09
N ARG A 73 -1.38 -14.05 3.21
CA ARG A 73 -2.63 -13.92 3.99
C ARG A 73 -2.38 -13.69 5.48
N ARG A 74 -1.35 -14.32 6.08
CA ARG A 74 -0.95 -14.06 7.47
C ARG A 74 -0.41 -12.65 7.67
N ARG A 75 0.40 -12.13 6.73
CA ARG A 75 0.92 -10.75 6.79
C ARG A 75 -0.15 -9.67 6.63
N ARG A 76 -1.27 -9.98 5.97
CA ARG A 76 -2.40 -9.04 5.78
C ARG A 76 -3.36 -8.96 6.97
N ARG A 77 -3.16 -9.78 8.00
CA ARG A 77 -4.01 -9.90 9.21
C ARG A 77 -3.33 -9.44 10.51
N ARG A 78 -2.11 -8.88 10.42
CA ARG A 78 -1.43 -8.19 11.53
C ARG A 78 -1.45 -6.69 11.30
#